data_AF-A0A832FN13-F1
#
_entry.id   AF-A0A832FN13-F1
#
_cell.length_a   1.000
_cell.length_b   1.000
_cell.length_c   1.000
_cell.angle_alpha   90.00
_cell.angle_beta   90.00
_cell.angle_gamma   90.00
#
_symmetry.space_group_name_H-M   'P 1'
#
loop_
_entity.id
_entity.type
_entity.pdbx_description
1 polymer ?
#
loop_
_entity_poly.entity_id
_entity_poly.type
_entity_poly.pdbx_seq_one_letter_code
_entity_poly.pdbx_strand_id
1 'polypeptide(L)'
;ATISVALASGIQPKEAFRYSFILSIPAIIGANLLEFGSTLTVSYQSMLGFVIAAATGYIAIRIVDHVILREKLHLFSIYCFALALVSLMTLL
;
A
#
# COMPACT_ATOMS: atom_id res chain seq x y z
N ALA A 1 -6.36 2.05 -6.42
CA ALA A 1 -7.61 2.40 -7.13
C ALA A 1 -8.30 3.62 -6.51
N THR A 2 -8.61 3.60 -5.21
CA THR A 2 -9.39 4.66 -4.53
C THR A 2 -8.78 6.06 -4.63
N ILE A 3 -7.46 6.19 -4.45
CA ILE A 3 -6.75 7.48 -4.54
C ILE A 3 -6.85 8.09 -5.94
N SER A 4 -6.64 7.28 -6.99
CA SER A 4 -6.71 7.72 -8.39
C SER A 4 -8.11 8.21 -8.78
N VAL A 5 -9.16 7.52 -8.31
CA VAL A 5 -10.56 7.92 -8.56
C VAL A 5 -10.89 9.22 -7.80
N ALA A 6 -10.43 9.36 -6.55
CA ALA A 6 -10.63 10.58 -5.78
C ALA A 6 -9.97 11.81 -6.43
N LEU A 7 -8.72 11.65 -6.91
CA LEU A 7 -8.01 12.69 -7.66
C LEU A 7 -8.71 13.02 -8.99
N ALA A 8 -9.16 12.01 -9.74
CA ALA A 8 -9.93 12.22 -10.98
C ALA A 8 -11.27 12.93 -10.74
N SER A 9 -11.84 12.79 -9.53
CA SER A 9 -13.06 13.49 -9.10
C SER A 9 -12.80 14.93 -8.61
N GLY A 10 -11.56 15.42 -8.68
CA GLY A 10 -11.17 16.78 -8.27
C GLY A 10 -10.91 16.96 -6.78
N ILE A 11 -10.81 15.88 -6.01
CA ILE A 11 -10.52 15.93 -4.56
C ILE A 11 -9.03 16.25 -4.36
N GLN A 12 -8.74 17.09 -3.36
CA GLN A 12 -7.36 17.47 -3.04
C GLN A 12 -6.50 16.23 -2.72
N PRO A 13 -5.23 16.17 -3.18
CA PRO A 13 -4.36 15.01 -3.03
C PRO A 13 -4.21 14.54 -1.56
N LYS A 14 -4.13 15.51 -0.64
CA LYS A 14 -4.00 15.28 0.81
C LYS A 14 -5.27 14.66 1.42
N GLU A 15 -6.45 15.09 0.98
CA GLU A 15 -7.74 14.56 1.41
C GLU A 15 -7.94 13.13 0.88
N ALA A 16 -7.64 12.91 -0.40
CA ALA A 16 -7.71 11.58 -1.03
C ALA A 16 -6.82 10.55 -0.32
N PHE A 17 -5.59 10.94 0.06
CA PHE A 17 -4.67 10.08 0.80
C PHE A 17 -5.19 9.75 2.20
N ARG A 18 -5.64 10.76 2.97
CA ARG A 18 -6.23 10.55 4.31
C ARG A 18 -7.42 9.59 4.26
N TYR A 19 -8.29 9.77 3.27
CA TYR A 19 -9.46 8.91 3.11
C TYR A 19 -9.07 7.46 2.84
N SER A 20 -8.11 7.24 1.94
CA SER A 20 -7.59 5.90 1.65
C SER A 20 -6.89 5.27 2.85
N PHE A 21 -6.20 6.06 3.66
CA PHE A 21 -5.51 5.56 4.85
C PHE A 21 -6.50 5.07 5.92
N ILE A 22 -7.52 5.88 6.21
CA ILE A 22 -8.58 5.53 7.16
C ILE A 22 -9.33 4.29 6.68
N LEU A 23 -9.60 4.15 5.38
CA LEU A 23 -10.25 2.98 4.80
C LEU A 23 -9.38 1.71 4.91
N SER A 24 -8.06 1.82 4.78
CA SER A 24 -7.15 0.68 4.88
C SER A 24 -7.10 0.08 6.29
N ILE A 25 -7.26 0.87 7.35
CA ILE A 25 -7.20 0.36 8.74
C ILE A 25 -8.24 -0.75 9.00
N PRO A 26 -9.56 -0.53 8.82
CA PRO A 26 -10.57 -1.57 9.04
C PRO A 26 -10.45 -2.72 8.03
N ALA A 27 -10.02 -2.44 6.80
CA ALA A 27 -9.79 -3.49 5.80
C ALA A 27 -8.64 -4.44 6.19
N ILE A 28 -7.51 -3.90 6.65
CA ILE A 28 -6.35 -4.67 7.11
C ILE A 28 -6.72 -5.47 8.35
N ILE A 29 -7.40 -4.84 9.32
CA ILE A 29 -7.84 -5.54 10.55
C ILE A 29 -8.80 -6.68 10.20
N GLY A 30 -9.77 -6.43 9.31
CA GLY A 30 -10.73 -7.43 8.87
C GLY A 30 -10.06 -8.60 8.13
N ALA A 31 -9.12 -8.32 7.23
CA ALA A 31 -8.34 -9.34 6.52
C ALA A 31 -7.51 -10.20 7.49
N ASN A 32 -6.81 -9.56 8.43
CA ASN A 32 -6.03 -10.27 9.45
C ASN A 32 -6.93 -11.14 10.33
N LEU A 33 -8.10 -10.65 10.75
CA LEU A 33 -9.02 -11.42 11.59
C LEU A 33 -9.54 -12.67 10.87
N LEU A 34 -9.73 -12.58 9.56
CA LEU A 34 -10.17 -13.71 8.72
C LEU A 34 -9.06 -14.76 8.55
N GLU A 35 -7.81 -14.34 8.33
CA GLU A 35 -6.64 -15.23 8.21
C GLU A 35 -6.15 -15.80 9.56
N PHE A 36 -6.48 -15.13 10.68
CA PHE A 36 -6.03 -15.55 12.02
C PHE A 36 -6.51 -16.95 12.41
N GLY A 37 -7.61 -17.44 11.83
CA GLY A 37 -8.18 -18.75 12.13
C GLY A 37 -7.44 -19.94 11.53
N SER A 38 -6.62 -19.75 10.48
CA SER A 38 -6.03 -20.85 9.71
C SER A 38 -4.53 -21.07 9.96
N THR A 39 -3.80 -20.07 10.45
CA THR A 39 -2.32 -20.08 10.38
C THR A 39 -1.69 -19.55 11.68
N LEU A 40 -1.82 -20.30 12.77
CA LEU A 40 -1.23 -19.97 14.08
C LEU A 40 0.10 -20.70 14.32
N THR A 41 1.10 -20.45 13.48
CA THR A 41 2.50 -20.79 13.80
C THR A 41 3.27 -19.51 14.07
N VAL A 42 3.27 -19.11 15.35
CA VAL A 42 4.03 -17.96 15.83
C VAL A 42 5.48 -18.41 16.03
N SER A 43 6.30 -18.24 14.98
CA SER A 43 7.75 -18.42 15.04
C SER A 43 8.44 -17.08 15.31
N TYR A 44 9.66 -17.13 15.84
CA TYR A 44 10.53 -15.96 15.98
C TYR A 44 10.73 -15.22 14.65
N GLN A 45 10.73 -15.98 13.54
CA GLN A 45 10.79 -15.43 12.18
C GLN A 45 9.54 -14.63 11.81
N SER A 46 8.36 -15.06 12.26
CA SER A 46 7.09 -14.36 12.01
C SER A 46 7.04 -13.00 12.74
N MET A 47 7.57 -12.94 13.96
CA MET A 47 7.69 -11.67 14.70
C MET A 47 8.65 -10.69 14.02
N LEU A 48 9.82 -11.17 13.56
CA LEU A 48 10.75 -10.33 12.80
C LEU A 48 10.13 -9.84 11.48
N GLY A 49 9.45 -10.73 10.76
CA GLY A 49 8.70 -10.38 9.55
C GLY A 49 7.64 -9.31 9.80
N PHE A 50 6.90 -9.42 10.90
CA PHE A 50 5.90 -8.42 11.29
C PHE A 50 6.52 -7.04 11.55
N VAL A 51 7.62 -6.98 12.30
CA VAL A 51 8.32 -5.70 12.58
C VAL A 51 8.87 -5.09 11.30
N ILE A 52 9.48 -5.89 10.44
CA ILE A 52 10.02 -5.44 9.15
C ILE A 52 8.88 -4.95 8.26
N ALA A 53 7.77 -5.69 8.15
CA ALA A 53 6.61 -5.30 7.37
C ALA A 53 6.00 -3.98 7.88
N ALA A 54 5.87 -3.82 9.20
CA ALA A 54 5.38 -2.59 9.81
C ALA A 54 6.30 -1.39 9.51
N ALA A 55 7.61 -1.56 9.65
CA ALA A 55 8.59 -0.51 9.34
C ALA A 55 8.58 -0.14 7.86
N THR A 56 8.61 -1.13 6.97
CA THR A 56 8.62 -0.92 5.52
C THR A 56 7.30 -0.31 5.04
N GLY A 57 6.17 -0.75 5.59
CA GLY A 57 4.85 -0.18 5.33
C GLY A 57 4.78 1.29 5.72
N TYR A 58 5.28 1.65 6.92
CA TYR A 58 5.33 3.04 7.36
C TYR A 58 6.16 3.93 6.43
N ILE A 59 7.34 3.45 6.00
CA ILE A 59 8.19 4.17 5.05
C ILE A 59 7.47 4.33 3.71
N ALA A 60 6.81 3.29 3.20
CA ALA A 60 6.07 3.33 1.95
C ALA A 60 4.94 4.37 1.99
N ILE A 61 4.15 4.39 3.07
CA ILE A 61 3.09 5.38 3.31
C ILE A 61 3.66 6.80 3.24
N ARG A 62 4.81 7.04 3.89
CA ARG A 62 5.44 8.37 3.90
C ARG A 62 5.95 8.80 2.52
N ILE A 63 6.50 7.87 1.73
CA ILE A 63 6.93 8.14 0.36
C ILE A 63 5.72 8.51 -0.50
N VAL A 64 4.63 7.75 -0.40
CA VAL A 64 3.41 7.99 -1.18
C VAL A 64 2.81 9.35 -0.84
N ASP A 65 2.75 9.73 0.44
CA ASP A 65 2.31 11.07 0.86
C ASP A 65 3.18 12.15 0.19
N HIS A 66 4.50 12.03 0.25
CA HIS A 66 5.42 13.00 -0.37
C HIS A 66 5.30 13.09 -1.90
N VAL A 67 5.03 11.98 -2.59
CA VAL A 67 4.85 11.93 -4.05
C VAL A 67 3.52 12.57 -4.46
N ILE A 68 2.45 12.27 -3.71
CA ILE A 68 1.10 12.80 -3.95
C ILE A 68 1.06 14.32 -3.71
N LEU A 69 1.70 14.81 -2.64
CA LEU A 69 1.80 16.24 -2.33
C LEU A 69 2.60 17.05 -3.36
N ARG A 70 3.48 16.40 -4.14
CA ARG A 70 4.28 17.05 -5.19
C ARG A 70 3.69 16.90 -6.61
N GLU A 71 2.45 16.44 -6.73
CA GLU A 71 1.72 16.21 -8.00
C GLU A 71 2.44 15.28 -9.00
N LYS A 72 3.49 14.55 -8.58
CA LYS A 72 4.27 13.68 -9.46
C LYS A 72 3.64 12.29 -9.64
N LEU A 73 2.32 12.22 -9.80
CA LEU A 73 1.61 10.96 -10.05
C LEU A 73 2.10 10.24 -11.31
N HIS A 74 2.65 10.99 -12.27
CA HIS A 74 3.29 10.43 -13.46
C HIS A 74 4.50 9.53 -13.14
N LEU A 75 5.30 9.86 -12.12
CA LEU A 75 6.42 8.99 -11.68
C LEU A 75 5.90 7.68 -11.09
N PHE A 76 4.77 7.73 -10.37
CA PHE A 76 4.14 6.53 -9.82
C PHE A 76 3.60 5.62 -10.93
N SER A 77 3.04 6.20 -11.99
CA SER A 77 2.59 5.46 -13.18
C SER A 77 3.77 4.77 -13.89
N ILE A 78 4.89 5.47 -14.09
CA ILE A 78 6.12 4.88 -14.65
C ILE A 78 6.61 3.71 -13.79
N TYR A 79 6.59 3.85 -12.46
CA TYR A 79 7.03 2.80 -11.53
C TYR A 79 6.13 1.56 -11.62
N CYS A 80 4.81 1.76 -11.70
CA CYS A 80 3.84 0.68 -11.85
C CYS A 80 4.01 -0.06 -13.19
N PHE A 81 4.25 0.68 -14.28
CA PHE A 81 4.46 0.09 -15.60
C PHE A 81 5.75 -0.71 -15.69
N ALA A 82 6.84 -0.21 -15.07
CA ALA A 82 8.10 -0.94 -14.96
C ALA A 82 7.94 -2.23 -14.14
N LEU A 83 7.26 -2.17 -13.00
CA LEU A 83 6.94 -3.36 -12.18
C LEU A 83 6.09 -4.38 -12.94
N ALA A 84 5.11 -3.92 -13.71
CA ALA A 84 4.26 -4.80 -14.53
C ALA A 84 5.07 -5.52 -15.63
N LEU A 85 6.02 -4.83 -16.26
CA LEU A 85 6.92 -5.44 -17.24
C LEU A 85 7.84 -6.48 -16.60
N VAL A 86 8.42 -6.16 -15.45
CA VAL A 86 9.31 -7.09 -14.72
C VAL A 86 8.56 -8.32 -14.24
N SER A 87 7.36 -8.16 -13.66
CA SER A 87 6.57 -9.30 -13.19
C SER A 87 6.16 -10.22 -14.33
N LEU A 88 5.79 -9.65 -15.48
CA LEU A 88 5.44 -10.40 -16.69
C LEU A 88 6.65 -11.15 -17.25
N MET A 89 7.86 -10.56 -17.18
CA MET A 89 9.11 -11.25 -17.55
C MET A 89 9.49 -12.38 -16.59
N THR A 90 9.24 -12.25 -15.29
CA THR A 90 9.55 -13.32 -14.32
C THR A 90 8.55 -14.47 -14.35
N LEU A 91 7.33 -14.23 -14.82
CA LEU A 91 6.25 -15.23 -14.88
C LEU A 91 6.25 -16.04 -16.18
N LEU A 92 7.01 -15.59 -17.19
CA LEU A 92 7.15 -16.20 -18.52
C LEU A 92 8.47 -16.96 -18.62
#